data_AF-A0A1V4IGM5-F1
#
_entry.id   AF-A0A1V4IGM5-F1
#
_cell.length_a   1.000
_cell.length_b   1.000
_cell.length_c   1.000
_cell.angle_alpha   90.00
_cell.angle_beta   90.00
_cell.angle_gamma   90.00
#
_symmetry.space_group_name_H-M   'P 1'
#
loop_
_entity.id
_entity.type
_entity.pdbx_description
1 polymer ?
#
loop_
_entity_poly.entity_id
_entity_poly.type
_entity_poly.pdbx_seq_one_letter_code
_entity_poly.pdbx_strand_id
1 'polypeptide(L)'
;MKTILEKKLINFFIDNRSYLVDNLQDNESSKEIWFIYKNDNYNHIVFFANGNDYNEILKNALIYIDSNKNKLKNINFEFVVLTNYPQNITVSADITNIPYIENMSFIIVDTEKLELSYAYGKSNIINDINDIVHYEKNKKNSRGFSKAPITYSIIIINIIVYFMMSMYDNNLFLIDTNTLVAFGAKANYLIERGQYYRIITSMFLHGGILHLASNMYSLLMLGVFLERVYGKNRYILIYMISGISGSILSFALSESISVGASGAIFGLLGAALVYGLEIRDRIGKEFVFNIIQVIAINIIIGLNIKYIDKFAHIGGLIGGIIVAVLLSLKD
;
A
#
# COMPACT_ATOMS: atom_id res chain seq x y z
N MET A 1 1.17 18.26 -15.72
CA MET A 1 1.25 16.81 -15.42
C MET A 1 -0.16 16.35 -15.05
N LYS A 2 -0.81 15.50 -15.85
CA LYS A 2 -2.21 15.08 -15.62
C LYS A 2 -2.35 14.23 -14.35
N THR A 3 -3.44 14.39 -13.61
CA THR A 3 -3.66 13.61 -12.37
C THR A 3 -3.94 12.13 -12.68
N ILE A 4 -3.73 11.22 -11.72
CA ILE A 4 -4.02 9.79 -11.91
C ILE A 4 -5.51 9.56 -12.18
N LEU A 5 -6.39 10.27 -11.48
CA LEU A 5 -7.84 10.15 -11.64
C LEU A 5 -8.29 10.66 -13.01
N GLU A 6 -7.75 11.79 -13.46
CA GLU A 6 -8.00 12.35 -14.79
C GLU A 6 -7.71 11.34 -15.90
N LYS A 7 -6.54 10.69 -15.87
CA LYS A 7 -6.17 9.66 -16.86
C LYS A 7 -7.14 8.49 -16.86
N LYS A 8 -7.60 8.05 -15.68
CA LYS A 8 -8.57 6.96 -15.55
C LYS A 8 -9.92 7.32 -16.14
N LEU A 9 -10.40 8.54 -15.87
CA LEU A 9 -11.65 9.05 -16.43
C LEU A 9 -11.55 9.13 -17.96
N ILE A 10 -10.51 9.76 -18.50
CA ILE A 10 -10.28 9.87 -19.94
C ILE A 10 -10.26 8.48 -20.60
N ASN A 11 -9.45 7.56 -20.08
CA ASN A 11 -9.36 6.20 -20.64
C ASN A 11 -10.71 5.47 -20.57
N PHE A 12 -11.46 5.62 -19.48
CA PHE A 12 -12.78 5.02 -19.37
C PHE A 12 -13.71 5.48 -20.50
N PHE A 13 -13.75 6.77 -20.82
CA PHE A 13 -14.61 7.28 -21.90
C PHE A 13 -14.15 6.84 -23.29
N ILE A 14 -12.85 6.75 -23.53
CA ILE A 14 -12.30 6.22 -24.80
C ILE A 14 -12.72 4.76 -24.95
N ASP A 15 -12.40 3.94 -23.95
CA ASP A 15 -12.51 2.48 -24.03
C ASP A 15 -13.98 2.00 -23.97
N ASN A 16 -14.85 2.69 -23.21
CA ASN A 16 -16.21 2.21 -22.91
C ASN A 16 -17.32 3.07 -23.51
N ARG A 17 -17.03 4.30 -23.95
CA ARG A 17 -18.04 5.22 -24.48
C ARG A 17 -17.72 5.72 -25.90
N SER A 18 -16.68 5.19 -26.53
CA SER A 18 -16.25 5.51 -27.89
C SER A 18 -15.96 6.99 -28.12
N TYR A 19 -15.34 7.64 -27.11
CA TYR A 19 -14.85 9.00 -27.27
C TYR A 19 -13.48 9.00 -27.96
N LEU A 20 -13.21 10.06 -28.70
CA LEU A 20 -11.89 10.38 -29.24
C LEU A 20 -11.24 11.49 -28.39
N VAL A 21 -9.91 11.56 -28.43
CA VAL A 21 -9.12 12.58 -27.74
C VAL A 21 -8.64 13.60 -28.76
N ASP A 22 -8.74 14.87 -28.41
CA ASP A 22 -8.12 15.97 -29.14
C ASP A 22 -7.38 16.91 -28.17
N ASN A 23 -6.59 17.84 -28.73
CA ASN A 23 -5.96 18.89 -27.95
C ASN A 23 -6.12 20.28 -28.57
N LEU A 24 -6.08 21.30 -27.72
CA LEU A 24 -5.97 22.69 -28.10
C LEU A 24 -4.56 23.17 -27.77
N GLN A 25 -3.86 23.68 -28.78
CA GLN A 25 -2.63 24.44 -28.57
C GLN A 25 -3.01 25.91 -28.39
N ASP A 26 -2.74 26.43 -27.20
CA ASP A 26 -2.81 27.86 -26.94
C ASP A 26 -1.50 28.52 -27.40
N ASN A 27 -1.60 29.44 -28.35
CA ASN A 27 -0.45 30.19 -28.88
C ASN A 27 0.17 31.13 -27.84
N GLU A 28 -0.54 31.45 -26.74
CA GLU A 28 -0.05 32.36 -25.69
C GLU A 28 0.41 31.65 -24.41
N SER A 29 -0.23 30.54 -23.98
CA SER A 29 0.06 29.91 -22.67
C SER A 29 0.99 28.69 -22.68
N SER A 30 1.42 28.19 -23.85
CA SER A 30 2.26 26.97 -24.00
C SER A 30 1.68 25.69 -23.35
N LYS A 31 0.45 25.73 -22.80
CA LYS A 31 -0.23 24.58 -22.20
C LYS A 31 -1.11 23.90 -23.24
N GLU A 32 -0.91 22.60 -23.42
CA GLU A 32 -1.85 21.76 -24.17
C GLU A 32 -3.09 21.48 -23.32
N ILE A 33 -4.26 21.87 -23.83
CA ILE A 33 -5.55 21.54 -23.20
C ILE A 33 -6.11 20.31 -23.90
N TRP A 34 -6.35 19.24 -23.14
CA TRP A 34 -6.85 17.99 -23.69
C TRP A 34 -8.34 17.85 -23.40
N PHE A 35 -9.08 17.40 -24.40
CA PHE A 35 -10.51 17.12 -24.25
C PHE A 35 -10.89 15.84 -24.98
N ILE A 36 -12.05 15.32 -24.65
CA ILE A 36 -12.63 14.18 -25.35
C ILE A 36 -13.93 14.59 -26.03
N TYR A 37 -14.25 13.95 -27.15
CA TYR A 37 -15.47 14.23 -27.89
C TYR A 37 -16.05 12.99 -28.54
N LYS A 38 -17.33 13.06 -28.92
CA LYS A 38 -18.06 11.97 -29.56
C LYS A 38 -18.41 12.31 -31.03
N ASN A 39 -17.88 11.50 -31.95
CA ASN A 39 -18.17 11.49 -33.41
C ASN A 39 -17.75 12.76 -34.18
N ASP A 40 -17.69 12.67 -35.52
CA ASP A 40 -17.08 13.65 -36.44
C ASP A 40 -17.58 15.11 -36.35
N ASN A 41 -18.73 15.35 -35.70
CA ASN A 41 -19.33 16.69 -35.59
C ASN A 41 -19.16 17.35 -34.21
N TYR A 42 -18.43 16.73 -33.27
CA TYR A 42 -18.19 17.30 -31.93
C TYR A 42 -19.49 17.67 -31.17
N ASN A 43 -20.58 16.93 -31.39
CA ASN A 43 -21.88 17.21 -30.76
C ASN A 43 -21.85 17.05 -29.23
N HIS A 44 -20.83 16.37 -28.70
CA HIS A 44 -20.61 16.22 -27.26
C HIS A 44 -19.12 16.34 -26.98
N ILE A 45 -18.74 17.34 -26.19
CA ILE A 45 -17.35 17.64 -25.83
C ILE A 45 -17.24 17.67 -24.30
N VAL A 46 -16.21 16.99 -23.77
CA VAL A 46 -15.91 16.94 -22.34
C VAL A 46 -14.49 17.43 -22.10
N PHE A 47 -14.35 18.47 -21.30
CA PHE A 47 -13.07 19.00 -20.85
C PHE A 47 -12.76 18.52 -19.43
N PHE A 48 -11.52 18.08 -19.21
CA PHE A 48 -11.00 17.81 -17.88
C PHE A 48 -10.04 18.91 -17.48
N ALA A 49 -10.33 19.58 -16.36
CA ALA A 49 -9.50 20.63 -15.82
C ALA A 49 -9.06 20.29 -14.39
N ASN A 50 -7.84 20.67 -14.04
CA ASN A 50 -7.45 20.75 -12.64
C ASN A 50 -8.00 22.07 -12.06
N GLY A 51 -8.40 22.07 -10.79
CA GLY A 51 -9.01 23.22 -10.11
C GLY A 51 -8.21 24.53 -10.23
N ASN A 52 -6.88 24.45 -10.25
CA ASN A 52 -6.01 25.63 -10.37
C ASN A 52 -6.10 26.32 -11.75
N ASP A 53 -6.45 25.56 -12.79
CA ASP A 53 -6.41 26.03 -14.18
C ASP A 53 -7.83 26.11 -14.80
N TYR A 54 -8.89 25.84 -14.02
CA TYR A 54 -10.26 25.74 -14.51
C TYR A 54 -10.70 26.99 -15.29
N ASN A 55 -10.46 28.19 -14.77
CA ASN A 55 -10.87 29.44 -15.43
C ASN A 55 -10.14 29.64 -16.77
N GLU A 56 -8.84 29.31 -16.81
CA GLU A 56 -8.02 29.40 -18.02
C GLU A 56 -8.50 28.41 -19.08
N ILE A 57 -8.69 27.15 -18.70
CA ILE A 57 -9.17 26.09 -19.59
C ILE A 57 -10.57 26.40 -20.10
N LEU A 58 -11.46 26.89 -19.23
CA LEU A 58 -12.82 27.29 -19.61
C LEU A 58 -12.80 28.41 -20.65
N LYS A 59 -12.01 29.48 -20.39
CA LYS A 59 -11.86 30.59 -21.35
C LYS A 59 -11.37 30.08 -22.72
N ASN A 60 -10.35 29.24 -22.73
CA ASN A 60 -9.76 28.72 -23.97
C ASN A 60 -10.71 27.76 -24.71
N ALA A 61 -11.46 26.93 -23.99
CA ALA A 61 -12.49 26.08 -24.57
C ALA A 61 -13.59 26.90 -25.26
N LEU A 62 -14.04 28.00 -24.64
CA LEU A 62 -15.03 28.89 -25.22
C LEU A 62 -14.50 29.61 -26.47
N ILE A 63 -13.24 30.07 -26.47
CA ILE A 63 -12.60 30.68 -27.64
C ILE A 63 -12.54 29.68 -28.81
N TYR A 64 -12.18 28.43 -28.53
CA TYR A 64 -12.14 27.39 -29.56
C TYR A 64 -13.53 27.13 -30.16
N ILE A 65 -14.57 27.07 -29.33
CA ILE A 65 -15.95 26.88 -29.78
C ILE A 65 -16.39 28.04 -30.69
N ASP A 66 -16.15 29.30 -30.30
CA ASP A 66 -16.53 30.45 -31.12
C ASP A 66 -15.74 30.49 -32.45
N SER A 67 -14.46 30.13 -32.42
CA SER A 67 -13.62 30.06 -33.62
C SER A 67 -14.08 28.98 -34.61
N ASN A 68 -14.76 27.94 -34.12
CA ASN A 68 -15.24 26.81 -34.92
C ASN A 68 -16.78 26.76 -35.04
N LYS A 69 -17.50 27.83 -34.69
CA LYS A 69 -18.98 27.88 -34.67
C LYS A 69 -19.69 27.45 -35.96
N ASN A 70 -19.02 27.58 -37.11
CA ASN A 70 -19.58 27.16 -38.39
C ASN A 70 -19.59 25.62 -38.57
N LYS A 71 -18.69 24.92 -37.88
CA LYS A 71 -18.56 23.45 -37.90
C LYS A 71 -19.31 22.80 -36.74
N LEU A 72 -19.33 23.46 -35.59
CA LEU A 72 -19.88 22.95 -34.34
C LEU A 72 -21.30 23.49 -34.13
N LYS A 73 -22.33 22.67 -34.42
CA LYS A 73 -23.74 23.02 -34.19
C LYS A 73 -24.35 22.10 -33.13
N ASN A 74 -25.14 22.67 -32.22
CA ASN A 74 -25.87 21.95 -31.17
C ASN A 74 -24.94 21.13 -30.25
N ILE A 75 -23.98 21.82 -29.63
CA ILE A 75 -22.97 21.17 -28.79
C ILE A 75 -23.53 20.96 -27.38
N ASN A 76 -23.40 19.74 -26.88
CA ASN A 76 -23.47 19.45 -25.45
C ASN A 76 -22.07 19.58 -24.87
N PHE A 77 -21.88 20.54 -23.97
CA PHE A 77 -20.60 20.88 -23.40
C PHE A 77 -20.55 20.47 -21.94
N GLU A 78 -19.61 19.61 -21.56
CA GLU A 78 -19.44 19.17 -20.18
C GLU A 78 -18.04 19.53 -19.68
N PHE A 79 -17.98 20.12 -18.50
CA PHE A 79 -16.73 20.57 -17.90
C PHE A 79 -16.52 19.87 -16.56
N VAL A 80 -15.50 19.02 -16.50
CA VAL A 80 -15.17 18.22 -15.32
C VAL A 80 -13.95 18.83 -14.63
N VAL A 81 -14.16 19.42 -13.45
CA VAL A 81 -13.11 20.02 -12.63
C VAL A 81 -12.69 19.04 -11.54
N LEU A 82 -11.42 18.66 -11.54
CA LEU A 82 -10.79 17.81 -10.53
C LEU A 82 -9.98 18.71 -9.58
N THR A 83 -10.32 18.73 -8.29
CA THR A 83 -9.67 19.64 -7.34
C THR A 83 -9.64 19.08 -5.92
N ASN A 84 -8.63 19.46 -5.14
CA ASN A 84 -8.59 19.20 -3.70
C ASN A 84 -9.38 20.25 -2.90
N TYR A 85 -9.76 21.37 -3.53
CA TYR A 85 -10.42 22.50 -2.87
C TYR A 85 -11.69 22.89 -3.64
N PRO A 86 -12.73 22.03 -3.66
CA PRO A 86 -13.96 22.30 -4.41
C PRO A 86 -14.64 23.61 -4.02
N GLN A 87 -14.52 24.03 -2.75
CA GLN A 87 -15.04 25.28 -2.22
C GLN A 87 -14.44 26.55 -2.86
N ASN A 88 -13.28 26.44 -3.53
CA ASN A 88 -12.64 27.57 -4.20
C ASN A 88 -13.11 27.74 -5.66
N ILE A 89 -13.95 26.83 -6.15
CA ILE A 89 -14.46 26.86 -7.52
C ILE A 89 -15.83 27.54 -7.52
N THR A 90 -15.90 28.71 -8.15
CA THR A 90 -17.15 29.43 -8.40
C THR A 90 -17.54 29.27 -9.87
N VAL A 91 -18.66 28.62 -10.13
CA VAL A 91 -19.26 28.54 -11.47
C VAL A 91 -20.12 29.79 -11.66
N SER A 92 -19.74 30.69 -12.58
CA SER A 92 -20.53 31.89 -12.86
C SER A 92 -21.71 31.59 -13.78
N ALA A 93 -22.87 32.20 -13.50
CA ALA A 93 -24.11 32.00 -14.25
C ALA A 93 -24.08 32.59 -15.68
N ASP A 94 -23.18 33.55 -15.94
CA ASP A 94 -23.11 34.30 -17.22
C ASP A 94 -22.65 33.46 -18.42
N ILE A 95 -22.21 32.22 -18.20
CA ILE A 95 -21.73 31.31 -19.26
C ILE A 95 -22.89 30.56 -19.94
N THR A 96 -24.12 30.69 -19.44
CA THR A 96 -25.29 29.91 -19.87
C THR A 96 -25.94 30.37 -21.19
N ASN A 97 -25.50 31.47 -21.80
CA ASN A 97 -26.15 32.09 -22.98
C ASN A 97 -25.24 32.19 -24.20
N ILE A 98 -24.56 31.10 -24.57
CA ILE A 98 -23.74 31.03 -25.78
C ILE A 98 -24.60 30.47 -26.93
N PRO A 99 -24.82 31.20 -28.05
CA PRO A 99 -25.82 30.86 -29.08
C PRO A 99 -25.69 29.48 -29.76
N TYR A 100 -24.56 28.78 -29.57
CA TYR A 100 -24.23 27.52 -30.24
C TYR A 100 -24.10 26.33 -29.26
N ILE A 101 -24.25 26.58 -27.96
CA ILE A 101 -24.22 25.55 -26.92
C ILE A 101 -25.67 25.21 -26.56
N GLU A 102 -26.06 23.97 -26.78
CA GLU A 102 -27.42 23.51 -26.48
C GLU A 102 -27.58 23.22 -24.99
N ASN A 103 -26.60 22.52 -24.41
CA ASN A 103 -26.54 22.26 -22.98
C ASN A 103 -25.12 22.45 -22.49
N MET A 104 -24.99 23.06 -21.31
CA MET A 104 -23.73 23.17 -20.60
C MET A 104 -23.87 22.53 -19.22
N SER A 105 -22.94 21.65 -18.88
CA SER A 105 -22.88 21.03 -17.56
C SER A 105 -21.51 21.21 -16.92
N PHE A 106 -21.51 21.42 -15.61
CA PHE A 106 -20.30 21.52 -14.80
C PHE A 106 -20.33 20.44 -13.73
N ILE A 107 -19.23 19.71 -13.59
CA ILE A 107 -19.07 18.62 -12.63
C ILE A 107 -17.78 18.89 -11.85
N ILE A 108 -17.88 19.00 -10.54
CA ILE A 108 -16.74 19.21 -9.65
C ILE A 108 -16.53 17.92 -8.84
N VAL A 109 -15.33 17.36 -8.94
CA VAL A 109 -14.92 16.17 -8.20
C VAL A 109 -13.85 16.55 -7.19
N ASP A 110 -14.11 16.27 -5.92
CA ASP A 110 -13.12 16.37 -4.84
C ASP A 110 -12.14 15.21 -4.97
N THR A 111 -10.90 15.50 -5.38
CA THR A 111 -9.86 14.47 -5.55
C THR A 111 -9.27 14.00 -4.22
N GLU A 112 -9.45 14.74 -3.14
CA GLU A 112 -9.00 14.36 -1.80
C GLU A 112 -9.98 13.37 -1.16
N LYS A 113 -11.27 13.72 -1.14
CA LYS A 113 -12.37 12.90 -0.59
C LYS A 113 -12.85 11.80 -1.54
N LEU A 114 -12.48 11.88 -2.82
CA LEU A 114 -12.95 11.00 -3.89
C LEU A 114 -14.47 10.96 -3.91
N GLU A 115 -15.09 12.11 -4.11
CA GLU A 115 -16.55 12.23 -4.24
C GLU A 115 -16.94 13.38 -5.18
N LEU A 116 -18.15 13.31 -5.71
CA LEU A 116 -18.72 14.36 -6.52
C LEU A 116 -19.21 15.48 -5.59
N SER A 117 -18.58 16.66 -5.66
CA SER A 117 -18.90 17.80 -4.80
C SER A 117 -20.06 18.63 -5.31
N TYR A 118 -20.15 18.77 -6.64
CA TYR A 118 -21.14 19.62 -7.28
C TYR A 118 -21.39 19.15 -8.71
N ALA A 119 -22.65 19.19 -9.15
CA ALA A 119 -23.01 19.04 -10.55
C ALA A 119 -24.10 20.04 -10.91
N TYR A 120 -23.95 20.70 -12.06
CA TYR A 120 -24.90 21.63 -12.64
C TYR A 120 -25.15 21.25 -14.10
N GLY A 121 -26.38 21.46 -14.59
CA GLY A 121 -26.77 21.15 -15.96
C GLY A 121 -27.30 19.72 -16.16
N LYS A 122 -27.73 19.42 -17.38
CA LYS A 122 -28.16 18.07 -17.80
C LYS A 122 -26.95 17.33 -18.37
N SER A 123 -26.31 16.50 -17.54
CA SER A 123 -25.17 15.69 -17.94
C SER A 123 -25.48 14.19 -17.86
N ASN A 124 -25.11 13.48 -18.92
CA ASN A 124 -25.30 12.03 -19.03
C ASN A 124 -24.10 11.23 -18.51
N ILE A 125 -23.01 11.91 -18.12
CA ILE A 125 -21.77 11.28 -17.63
C ILE A 125 -21.60 11.35 -16.12
N ILE A 126 -22.48 12.06 -15.39
CA ILE A 126 -22.42 12.20 -13.93
C ILE A 126 -22.36 10.83 -13.25
N ASN A 127 -23.21 9.89 -13.66
CA ASN A 127 -23.25 8.55 -13.07
C ASN A 127 -21.94 7.79 -13.33
N ASP A 128 -21.41 7.85 -14.56
CA ASP A 128 -20.12 7.22 -14.91
C ASP A 128 -18.97 7.77 -14.03
N ILE A 129 -18.90 9.10 -13.90
CA ILE A 129 -17.89 9.75 -13.05
C ILE A 129 -18.07 9.32 -11.59
N ASN A 130 -19.31 9.35 -11.08
CA ASN A 130 -19.60 8.99 -9.70
C ASN A 130 -19.22 7.54 -9.40
N ASP A 131 -19.51 6.60 -10.30
CA ASP A 131 -19.16 5.19 -10.16
C ASP A 131 -17.64 4.98 -10.13
N ILE A 132 -16.90 5.64 -11.02
CA ILE A 132 -15.42 5.56 -11.05
C ILE A 132 -14.83 6.16 -9.77
N VAL A 133 -15.35 7.31 -9.35
CA VAL A 133 -14.90 8.01 -8.14
C VAL A 133 -15.20 7.16 -6.90
N HIS A 134 -16.39 6.56 -6.80
CA HIS A 134 -16.74 5.63 -5.73
C HIS A 134 -15.91 4.36 -5.76
N TYR A 135 -15.62 3.80 -6.92
CA TYR A 135 -14.71 2.66 -7.05
C TYR A 135 -13.32 3.01 -6.51
N GLU A 136 -12.79 4.18 -6.85
CA GLU A 136 -11.51 4.66 -6.33
C GLU A 136 -11.56 4.96 -4.83
N LYS A 137 -12.66 5.51 -4.31
CA LYS A 137 -12.90 5.71 -2.87
C LYS A 137 -12.91 4.37 -2.13
N ASN A 138 -13.64 3.38 -2.65
CA ASN A 138 -13.70 2.04 -2.09
C ASN A 138 -12.35 1.33 -2.15
N LYS A 139 -11.57 1.53 -3.22
CA LYS A 139 -10.21 1.03 -3.36
C LYS A 139 -9.21 1.73 -2.41
N LYS A 140 -9.38 3.03 -2.17
CA LYS A 140 -8.61 3.80 -1.18
C LYS A 140 -8.95 3.34 0.24
N ASN A 141 -10.23 3.13 0.53
CA ASN A 141 -10.72 2.68 1.83
C ASN A 141 -10.36 1.21 2.12
N SER A 142 -10.41 0.33 1.12
CA SER A 142 -9.98 -1.07 1.27
C SER A 142 -8.47 -1.21 1.51
N ARG A 143 -7.66 -0.27 0.99
CA ARG A 143 -6.23 -0.15 1.33
C ARG A 143 -5.98 0.33 2.77
N GLY A 144 -6.93 1.06 3.37
CA GLY A 144 -6.78 1.65 4.71
C GLY A 144 -7.07 0.70 5.87
N PHE A 145 -7.97 -0.28 5.71
CA PHE A 145 -8.49 -1.06 6.85
C PHE A 145 -8.71 -2.57 6.63
N SER A 146 -8.19 -3.17 5.55
CA SER A 146 -8.11 -4.64 5.44
C SER A 146 -6.90 -5.14 6.24
N LYS A 147 -7.19 -5.42 7.52
CA LYS A 147 -6.26 -5.71 8.63
C LYS A 147 -5.34 -6.88 8.26
N ALA A 148 -4.17 -6.93 8.86
CA ALA A 148 -3.22 -8.04 8.77
C ALA A 148 -3.56 -9.08 9.87
N PRO A 149 -4.60 -9.93 9.70
CA PRO A 149 -5.10 -10.79 10.77
C PRO A 149 -4.03 -11.72 11.30
N ILE A 150 -3.18 -12.27 10.43
CA ILE A 150 -2.16 -13.23 10.84
C ILE A 150 -1.14 -12.54 11.74
N THR A 151 -0.71 -11.32 11.38
CA THR A 151 0.21 -10.52 12.18
C THR A 151 -0.37 -10.24 13.57
N TYR A 152 -1.62 -9.79 13.65
CA TYR A 152 -2.27 -9.55 14.93
C TYR A 152 -2.47 -10.82 15.75
N SER A 153 -2.84 -11.94 15.11
CA SER A 153 -2.94 -13.24 15.79
C SER A 153 -1.61 -13.68 16.39
N ILE A 154 -0.50 -13.56 15.64
CA ILE A 154 0.84 -13.87 16.14
C ILE A 154 1.18 -12.97 17.34
N ILE A 155 0.92 -11.66 17.25
CA ILE A 155 1.17 -10.72 18.34
C ILE A 155 0.39 -11.13 19.60
N ILE A 156 -0.90 -11.40 19.46
CA ILE A 156 -1.78 -11.80 20.57
C ILE A 156 -1.29 -13.11 21.21
N ILE A 157 -0.93 -14.11 20.40
CA ILE A 157 -0.39 -15.39 20.90
C ILE A 157 0.88 -15.16 21.72
N ASN A 158 1.81 -14.35 21.22
CA ASN A 158 3.07 -14.04 21.92
C ASN A 158 2.82 -13.32 23.26
N ILE A 159 1.88 -12.38 23.29
CA ILE A 159 1.50 -11.67 24.53
C ILE A 159 0.90 -12.64 25.55
N ILE A 160 -0.02 -13.52 25.11
CA ILE A 160 -0.66 -14.50 25.99
C ILE A 160 0.39 -15.46 26.56
N VAL A 161 1.25 -16.03 25.70
CA VAL A 161 2.30 -16.97 26.12
C VAL A 161 3.28 -16.31 27.09
N TYR A 162 3.69 -15.06 26.82
CA TYR A 162 4.54 -14.31 27.74
C TYR A 162 3.86 -14.08 29.10
N PHE A 163 2.58 -13.70 29.11
CA PHE A 163 1.83 -13.50 30.34
C PHE A 163 1.74 -14.80 31.16
N MET A 164 1.45 -15.93 30.51
CA MET A 164 1.45 -17.25 31.16
C MET A 164 2.80 -17.59 31.80
N MET A 165 3.91 -17.37 31.08
CA MET A 165 5.25 -17.57 31.63
C MET A 165 5.51 -16.63 32.81
N SER A 166 5.14 -15.36 32.71
CA SER A 166 5.36 -14.38 33.78
C SER A 166 4.60 -14.71 35.06
N MET A 167 3.39 -15.29 34.94
CA MET A 167 2.63 -15.78 36.09
C MET A 167 3.27 -17.02 36.71
N TYR A 168 3.77 -17.94 35.89
CA TYR A 168 4.47 -19.14 36.35
C TYR A 168 5.79 -18.78 37.08
N ASP A 169 6.53 -17.80 36.56
CA ASP A 169 7.82 -17.35 37.10
C ASP A 169 7.66 -16.33 38.24
N ASN A 170 6.45 -15.80 38.45
CA ASN A 170 6.15 -14.67 39.32
C ASN A 170 7.04 -13.43 39.05
N ASN A 171 7.40 -13.20 37.78
CA ASN A 171 8.23 -12.09 37.33
C ASN A 171 7.79 -11.58 35.96
N LEU A 172 7.42 -10.31 35.88
CA LEU A 172 6.97 -9.66 34.63
C LEU A 172 8.12 -9.11 33.78
N PHE A 173 9.31 -8.88 34.35
CA PHE A 173 10.38 -8.17 33.64
C PHE A 173 11.37 -9.12 32.97
N LEU A 174 11.75 -10.18 33.68
CA LEU A 174 12.72 -11.18 33.23
C LEU A 174 12.19 -12.56 33.58
N ILE A 175 12.29 -13.51 32.65
CA ILE A 175 11.83 -14.88 32.83
C ILE A 175 13.04 -15.77 33.06
N ASP A 176 13.00 -16.59 34.11
CA ASP A 176 14.06 -17.54 34.41
C ASP A 176 14.24 -18.57 33.29
N THR A 177 15.48 -19.02 33.11
CA THR A 177 15.83 -19.98 32.08
C THR A 177 15.11 -21.32 32.26
N ASN A 178 14.86 -21.76 33.50
CA ASN A 178 14.11 -22.99 33.76
C ASN A 178 12.66 -22.87 33.30
N THR A 179 12.03 -21.71 33.50
CA THR A 179 10.68 -21.43 33.00
C THR A 179 10.66 -21.42 31.47
N LEU A 180 11.64 -20.79 30.81
CA LEU A 180 11.75 -20.84 29.35
C LEU A 180 11.87 -22.28 28.83
N VAL A 181 12.73 -23.11 29.45
CA VAL A 181 12.89 -24.52 29.08
C VAL A 181 11.61 -25.32 29.33
N ALA A 182 10.92 -25.09 30.44
CA ALA A 182 9.65 -25.76 30.75
C ALA A 182 8.57 -25.44 29.71
N PHE A 183 8.51 -24.20 29.23
CA PHE A 183 7.53 -23.75 28.22
C PHE A 183 7.90 -24.07 26.77
N GLY A 184 9.04 -24.72 26.54
CA GLY A 184 9.41 -25.21 25.20
C GLY A 184 10.48 -24.39 24.49
N ALA A 185 11.38 -23.71 25.22
CA ALA A 185 12.54 -23.08 24.61
C ALA A 185 13.38 -24.09 23.84
N LYS A 186 14.08 -23.60 22.82
CA LYS A 186 15.02 -24.42 22.07
C LYS A 186 16.17 -24.78 23.00
N ALA A 187 16.38 -26.07 23.20
CA ALA A 187 17.43 -26.64 24.05
C ALA A 187 17.92 -27.94 23.40
N ASN A 188 19.19 -27.97 22.96
CA ASN A 188 19.72 -29.05 22.11
C ASN A 188 19.53 -30.43 22.75
N TYR A 189 19.94 -30.58 24.00
CA TYR A 189 19.84 -31.85 24.75
C TYR A 189 18.41 -32.41 24.86
N LEU A 190 17.37 -31.57 24.78
CA LEU A 190 15.96 -32.02 24.78
C LEU A 190 15.46 -32.34 23.37
N ILE A 191 15.90 -31.57 22.38
CA ILE A 191 15.59 -31.82 20.97
C ILE A 191 16.18 -33.16 20.54
N GLU A 192 17.42 -33.47 20.92
CA GLU A 192 18.08 -34.75 20.68
C GLU A 192 17.36 -35.93 21.33
N ARG A 193 16.62 -35.67 22.43
CA ARG A 193 15.75 -36.66 23.10
C ARG A 193 14.35 -36.74 22.50
N GLY A 194 14.12 -36.16 21.33
CA GLY A 194 12.88 -36.26 20.57
C GLY A 194 11.88 -35.11 20.80
N GLN A 195 12.23 -34.06 21.56
CA GLN A 195 11.34 -32.92 21.79
C GLN A 195 11.40 -31.90 20.63
N TYR A 196 11.16 -32.36 19.41
CA TYR A 196 11.29 -31.55 18.18
C TYR A 196 10.35 -30.34 18.11
N TYR A 197 9.23 -30.36 18.85
CA TYR A 197 8.31 -29.23 18.94
C TYR A 197 9.00 -27.94 19.40
N ARG A 198 10.12 -28.05 20.13
CA ARG A 198 10.95 -26.93 20.61
C ARG A 198 11.52 -26.05 19.50
N ILE A 199 11.62 -26.57 18.27
CA ILE A 199 12.01 -25.80 17.09
C ILE A 199 10.95 -24.74 16.74
N ILE A 200 9.67 -25.06 16.97
CA ILE A 200 8.54 -24.15 16.69
C ILE A 200 8.16 -23.36 17.94
N THR A 201 8.03 -24.01 19.11
CA THR A 201 7.54 -23.34 20.32
C THR A 201 8.47 -22.23 20.79
N SER A 202 9.79 -22.37 20.61
CA SER A 202 10.78 -21.34 20.94
C SER A 202 10.49 -19.98 20.27
N MET A 203 9.86 -19.98 19.09
CA MET A 203 9.48 -18.77 18.35
C MET A 203 8.46 -17.90 19.09
N PHE A 204 7.72 -18.48 20.04
CA PHE A 204 6.63 -17.80 20.76
C PHE A 204 6.98 -17.44 22.21
N LEU A 205 8.19 -17.79 22.67
CA LEU A 205 8.66 -17.51 24.02
C LEU A 205 9.54 -16.26 24.04
N HIS A 206 9.53 -15.51 25.14
CA HIS A 206 10.33 -14.30 25.30
C HIS A 206 10.94 -14.26 26.72
N GLY A 207 12.24 -14.00 26.80
CA GLY A 207 12.98 -13.95 28.08
C GLY A 207 12.75 -12.69 28.94
N GLY A 208 11.99 -11.70 28.43
CA GLY A 208 11.74 -10.46 29.17
C GLY A 208 10.82 -9.50 28.43
N ILE A 209 10.27 -8.51 29.15
CA ILE A 209 9.22 -7.63 28.63
C ILE A 209 9.72 -6.72 27.50
N LEU A 210 10.96 -6.24 27.59
CA LEU A 210 11.58 -5.44 26.54
C LEU A 210 11.85 -6.27 25.28
N HIS A 211 12.21 -7.54 25.44
CA HIS A 211 12.39 -8.46 24.32
C HIS A 211 11.04 -8.77 23.64
N LEU A 212 9.96 -8.95 24.41
CA LEU A 212 8.62 -9.06 23.84
C LEU A 212 8.23 -7.77 23.11
N ALA A 213 8.34 -6.62 23.77
CA ALA A 213 7.91 -5.34 23.23
C ALA A 213 8.61 -5.00 21.92
N SER A 214 9.93 -5.22 21.82
CA SER A 214 10.67 -4.99 20.58
C SER A 214 10.20 -5.89 19.44
N ASN A 215 10.01 -7.19 19.69
CA ASN A 215 9.52 -8.12 18.67
C ASN A 215 8.09 -7.79 18.23
N MET A 216 7.20 -7.41 19.16
CA MET A 216 5.82 -7.05 18.84
C MET A 216 5.75 -5.75 18.05
N TYR A 217 6.60 -4.76 18.39
CA TYR A 217 6.74 -3.54 17.60
C TYR A 217 7.23 -3.84 16.17
N SER A 218 8.27 -4.68 16.04
CA SER A 218 8.76 -5.11 14.73
C SER A 218 7.68 -5.86 13.92
N LEU A 219 6.93 -6.76 14.54
CA LEU A 219 5.79 -7.44 13.89
C LEU A 219 4.69 -6.46 13.47
N LEU A 220 4.37 -5.46 14.31
CA LEU A 220 3.35 -4.48 13.98
C LEU A 220 3.74 -3.63 12.76
N MET A 221 5.01 -3.23 12.66
CA MET A 221 5.47 -2.40 11.55
C MET A 221 5.73 -3.25 10.29
N LEU A 222 6.55 -4.29 10.42
CA LEU A 222 7.02 -5.09 9.29
C LEU A 222 6.02 -6.17 8.90
N GLY A 223 5.42 -6.85 9.88
CA GLY A 223 4.44 -7.91 9.63
C GLY A 223 3.18 -7.39 8.95
N VAL A 224 2.63 -6.26 9.43
CA VAL A 224 1.46 -5.64 8.79
C VAL A 224 1.77 -5.21 7.35
N PHE A 225 2.95 -4.63 7.12
CA PHE A 225 3.38 -4.28 5.77
C PHE A 225 3.50 -5.52 4.87
N LEU A 226 4.16 -6.58 5.35
CA LEU A 226 4.38 -7.78 4.55
C LEU A 226 3.12 -8.61 4.30
N GLU A 227 2.23 -8.72 5.28
CA GLU A 227 0.95 -9.40 5.08
C GLU A 227 0.09 -8.69 4.04
N ARG A 228 0.20 -7.37 3.92
CA ARG A 228 -0.51 -6.60 2.89
C ARG A 228 0.05 -6.82 1.49
N VAL A 229 1.37 -6.88 1.34
CA VAL A 229 1.99 -7.02 0.01
C VAL A 229 2.06 -8.47 -0.47
N TYR A 230 2.26 -9.44 0.42
CA TYR A 230 2.29 -10.87 0.08
C TYR A 230 0.93 -11.57 0.22
N GLY A 231 0.00 -10.99 0.97
CA GLY A 231 -1.25 -11.65 1.37
C GLY A 231 -1.05 -12.68 2.49
N LYS A 232 -2.15 -12.99 3.20
CA LYS A 232 -2.16 -13.82 4.42
C LYS A 232 -1.44 -15.18 4.29
N ASN A 233 -1.64 -15.88 3.18
CA ASN A 233 -1.15 -17.25 3.00
C ASN A 233 0.37 -17.28 2.74
N ARG A 234 0.86 -16.39 1.88
CA ARG A 234 2.31 -16.29 1.61
C ARG A 234 3.03 -15.73 2.84
N TYR A 235 2.43 -14.74 3.51
CA TYR A 235 2.97 -14.18 4.74
C TYR A 235 3.16 -15.21 5.85
N ILE A 236 2.15 -16.04 6.14
CA ILE A 236 2.29 -17.06 7.20
C ILE A 236 3.35 -18.10 6.86
N LEU A 237 3.48 -18.50 5.59
CA LEU A 237 4.52 -19.42 5.14
C LEU A 237 5.91 -18.83 5.32
N ILE A 238 6.11 -17.57 4.89
CA ILE A 238 7.36 -16.84 5.10
C ILE A 238 7.69 -16.78 6.59
N TYR A 239 6.75 -16.37 7.44
CA TYR A 239 6.97 -16.26 8.89
C TYR A 239 7.37 -17.61 9.52
N MET A 240 6.60 -18.67 9.25
CA MET A 240 6.82 -19.99 9.86
C MET A 240 8.11 -20.63 9.38
N ILE A 241 8.37 -20.64 8.07
CA ILE A 241 9.59 -21.26 7.53
C ILE A 241 10.83 -20.48 7.96
N SER A 242 10.76 -19.15 8.04
CA SER A 242 11.86 -18.34 8.56
C SER A 242 12.19 -18.70 10.01
N GLY A 243 11.17 -18.74 10.88
CA GLY A 243 11.38 -19.10 12.28
C GLY A 243 11.94 -20.51 12.46
N ILE A 244 11.40 -21.48 11.71
CA ILE A 244 11.89 -22.87 11.72
C ILE A 244 13.34 -22.95 11.21
N SER A 245 13.66 -22.28 10.11
CA SER A 245 15.02 -22.24 9.54
C SER A 245 16.01 -21.62 10.53
N GLY A 246 15.60 -20.56 11.23
CA GLY A 246 16.37 -19.96 12.32
C GLY A 246 16.61 -20.94 13.47
N SER A 247 15.56 -21.58 13.99
CA SER A 247 15.68 -22.57 15.07
C SER A 247 16.54 -23.77 14.69
N ILE A 248 16.46 -24.25 13.44
CA ILE A 248 17.31 -25.34 12.93
C ILE A 248 18.77 -24.91 12.86
N LEU A 249 19.05 -23.72 12.32
CA LEU A 249 20.43 -23.22 12.24
C LEU A 249 21.02 -22.97 13.63
N SER A 250 20.21 -22.45 14.56
CA SER A 250 20.59 -22.33 15.97
C SER A 250 20.86 -23.69 16.61
N PHE A 251 20.02 -24.70 16.36
CA PHE A 251 20.25 -26.05 16.85
C PHE A 251 21.58 -26.61 16.36
N ALA A 252 21.90 -26.43 15.09
CA ALA A 252 23.12 -26.94 14.48
C ALA A 252 24.40 -26.23 14.93
N LEU A 253 24.33 -24.93 15.26
CA LEU A 253 25.52 -24.09 15.44
C LEU A 253 25.64 -23.43 16.83
N SER A 254 24.68 -23.64 17.72
CA SER A 254 24.66 -23.07 19.07
C SER A 254 24.13 -24.04 20.10
N GLU A 255 24.86 -24.20 21.22
CA GLU A 255 24.41 -24.95 22.39
C GLU A 255 23.53 -24.12 23.34
N SER A 256 23.44 -22.81 23.12
CA SER A 256 22.66 -21.93 23.99
C SER A 256 21.16 -22.17 23.84
N ILE A 257 20.45 -21.92 24.95
CA ILE A 257 19.00 -21.86 24.96
C ILE A 257 18.54 -20.66 24.13
N SER A 258 17.52 -20.86 23.31
CA SER A 258 17.01 -19.83 22.39
C SER A 258 15.50 -19.70 22.46
N VAL A 259 15.05 -18.45 22.42
CA VAL A 259 13.65 -18.02 22.46
C VAL A 259 13.47 -16.74 21.66
N GLY A 260 12.28 -16.53 21.11
CA GLY A 260 11.85 -15.26 20.54
C GLY A 260 11.40 -15.37 19.09
N ALA A 261 10.49 -14.48 18.71
CA ALA A 261 10.00 -14.36 17.34
C ALA A 261 11.05 -13.77 16.36
N SER A 262 12.20 -13.32 16.88
CA SER A 262 13.19 -12.55 16.13
C SER A 262 13.77 -13.29 14.92
N GLY A 263 13.97 -14.61 14.98
CA GLY A 263 14.37 -15.39 13.79
C GLY A 263 13.36 -15.27 12.64
N ALA A 264 12.06 -15.36 12.94
CA ALA A 264 11.02 -15.16 11.94
C ALA A 264 10.96 -13.70 11.44
N ILE A 265 11.15 -12.72 12.33
CA ILE A 265 11.19 -11.29 11.97
C ILE A 265 12.38 -10.97 11.04
N PHE A 266 13.54 -11.58 11.25
CA PHE A 266 14.67 -11.47 10.33
C PHE A 266 14.35 -12.06 8.95
N GLY A 267 13.60 -13.15 8.91
CA GLY A 267 13.07 -13.66 7.64
C GLY A 267 12.08 -12.72 6.97
N LEU A 268 11.23 -12.03 7.74
CA LEU A 268 10.38 -10.95 7.20
C LEU A 268 11.24 -9.79 6.65
N LEU A 269 12.37 -9.44 7.26
CA LEU A 269 13.28 -8.45 6.68
C LEU A 269 13.86 -8.93 5.35
N GLY A 270 14.21 -10.22 5.27
CA GLY A 270 14.62 -10.87 4.02
C GLY A 270 13.54 -10.82 2.93
N ALA A 271 12.29 -11.10 3.28
CA ALA A 271 11.16 -11.02 2.36
C ALA A 271 10.85 -9.58 1.94
N ALA A 272 11.06 -8.59 2.82
CA ALA A 272 10.94 -7.18 2.49
C ALA A 272 12.03 -6.73 1.50
N LEU A 273 13.25 -7.26 1.64
CA LEU A 273 14.33 -7.02 0.69
C LEU A 273 14.00 -7.60 -0.69
N VAL A 274 13.52 -8.85 -0.75
CA VAL A 274 13.09 -9.49 -2.01
C VAL A 274 12.00 -8.65 -2.68
N TYR A 275 10.96 -8.27 -1.94
CA TYR A 275 9.89 -7.42 -2.45
C TYR A 275 10.43 -6.08 -2.97
N GLY A 276 11.28 -5.41 -2.19
CA GLY A 276 11.90 -4.14 -2.59
C GLY A 276 12.73 -4.25 -3.88
N LEU A 277 13.41 -5.37 -4.09
CA LEU A 277 14.16 -5.65 -5.31
C LEU A 277 13.23 -5.88 -6.52
N GLU A 278 12.10 -6.55 -6.33
CA GLU A 278 11.09 -6.80 -7.39
C GLU A 278 10.45 -5.52 -7.90
N ILE A 279 10.13 -4.58 -7.01
CA ILE A 279 9.46 -3.33 -7.38
C ILE A 279 10.39 -2.12 -7.48
N ARG A 280 11.72 -2.34 -7.43
CA ARG A 280 12.74 -1.28 -7.37
C ARG A 280 12.58 -0.20 -8.44
N ASP A 281 12.16 -0.58 -9.65
CA ASP A 281 12.00 0.33 -10.79
C ASP A 281 10.81 1.28 -10.61
N ARG A 282 9.88 0.96 -9.69
CA ARG A 282 8.69 1.76 -9.36
C ARG A 282 8.88 2.63 -8.10
N ILE A 283 9.65 2.17 -7.12
CA ILE A 283 9.78 2.84 -5.81
C ILE A 283 11.16 3.46 -5.52
N GLY A 284 12.13 3.28 -6.42
CA GLY A 284 13.47 3.80 -6.26
C GLY A 284 14.35 2.96 -5.31
N LYS A 285 15.65 3.22 -5.34
CA LYS A 285 16.68 2.43 -4.61
C LYS A 285 16.69 2.68 -3.11
N GLU A 286 16.11 3.78 -2.64
CA GLU A 286 16.15 4.21 -1.23
C GLU A 286 15.46 3.20 -0.30
N PHE A 287 14.32 2.65 -0.71
CA PHE A 287 13.63 1.63 0.08
C PHE A 287 14.51 0.40 0.34
N VAL A 288 15.14 -0.12 -0.72
CA VAL A 288 16.06 -1.28 -0.64
C VAL A 288 17.24 -0.94 0.27
N PHE A 289 17.81 0.26 0.13
CA PHE A 289 18.92 0.71 0.97
C PHE A 289 18.54 0.80 2.45
N ASN A 290 17.37 1.37 2.76
CA ASN A 290 16.86 1.45 4.14
C ASN A 290 16.66 0.06 4.75
N ILE A 291 16.11 -0.91 3.99
CA ILE A 291 15.97 -2.29 4.47
C ILE A 291 17.34 -2.93 4.73
N ILE A 292 18.31 -2.74 3.84
CA ILE A 292 19.68 -3.24 4.03
C ILE A 292 20.32 -2.63 5.28
N GLN A 293 20.14 -1.32 5.51
CA GLN A 293 20.64 -0.65 6.72
C GLN A 293 20.01 -1.23 7.99
N VAL A 294 18.68 -1.41 8.00
CA VAL A 294 17.97 -2.01 9.15
C VAL A 294 18.48 -3.42 9.42
N ILE A 295 18.65 -4.25 8.38
CA ILE A 295 19.23 -5.60 8.52
C ILE A 295 20.64 -5.51 9.11
N ALA A 296 21.51 -4.66 8.54
CA ALA A 296 22.89 -4.53 8.98
C ALA A 296 22.99 -4.09 10.45
N ILE A 297 22.23 -3.08 10.85
CA ILE A 297 22.20 -2.58 12.23
C ILE A 297 21.72 -3.68 13.19
N ASN A 298 20.64 -4.39 12.85
CA ASN A 298 20.12 -5.46 13.70
C ASN A 298 21.08 -6.65 13.81
N ILE A 299 21.78 -7.01 12.73
CA ILE A 299 22.85 -8.03 12.78
C ILE A 299 23.99 -7.56 13.68
N ILE A 300 24.48 -6.32 13.52
CA ILE A 300 25.57 -5.79 14.33
C ILE A 300 25.20 -5.78 15.82
N ILE A 301 24.00 -5.32 16.16
CA ILE A 301 23.50 -5.35 17.54
C ILE A 301 23.38 -6.79 18.03
N GLY A 302 22.79 -7.68 17.22
CA GLY A 302 22.59 -9.08 17.56
C GLY A 302 23.87 -9.89 17.76
N LEU A 303 24.95 -9.55 17.04
CA LEU A 303 26.26 -10.18 17.20
C LEU A 303 26.97 -9.77 18.50
N ASN A 304 26.66 -8.58 19.04
CA ASN A 304 27.37 -8.00 20.17
C ASN A 304 26.67 -8.24 21.53
N ILE A 305 25.43 -8.74 21.54
CA ILE A 305 24.69 -9.03 22.77
C ILE A 305 24.70 -10.54 23.04
N LYS A 306 25.36 -10.93 24.14
CA LYS A 306 25.59 -12.34 24.52
C LYS A 306 24.31 -13.20 24.68
N TYR A 307 23.17 -12.55 24.89
CA TYR A 307 21.87 -13.20 25.07
C TYR A 307 21.01 -13.23 23.78
N ILE A 308 21.57 -12.83 22.63
CA ILE A 308 20.89 -12.87 21.34
C ILE A 308 21.42 -14.05 20.51
N ASP A 309 20.49 -14.84 19.97
CA ASP A 309 20.81 -15.95 19.10
C ASP A 309 21.08 -15.50 17.65
N LYS A 310 22.35 -15.20 17.38
CA LYS A 310 22.81 -14.80 16.04
C LYS A 310 22.52 -15.83 14.94
N PHE A 311 22.55 -17.12 15.27
CA PHE A 311 22.32 -18.17 14.27
C PHE A 311 20.85 -18.30 13.94
N ALA A 312 19.96 -18.07 14.91
CA ALA A 312 18.54 -17.94 14.64
C ALA A 312 18.22 -16.77 13.69
N HIS A 313 18.90 -15.62 13.87
CA HIS A 313 18.73 -14.47 12.97
C HIS A 313 19.23 -14.74 11.55
N ILE A 314 20.42 -15.31 11.41
CA ILE A 314 21.00 -15.64 10.10
C ILE A 314 20.14 -16.69 9.39
N GLY A 315 19.76 -17.76 10.08
CA GLY A 315 18.95 -18.84 9.51
C GLY A 315 17.54 -18.35 9.14
N GLY A 316 16.98 -17.47 9.96
CA GLY A 316 15.72 -16.81 9.67
C GLY A 316 15.77 -15.93 8.43
N LEU A 317 16.80 -15.08 8.31
CA LEU A 317 17.00 -14.22 7.14
C LEU A 317 17.13 -15.04 5.85
N ILE A 318 17.97 -16.09 5.86
CA ILE A 318 18.17 -16.96 4.69
C ILE A 318 16.86 -17.68 4.33
N GLY A 319 16.17 -18.28 5.31
CA GLY A 319 14.91 -18.97 5.08
C GLY A 319 13.83 -18.05 4.51
N GLY A 320 13.73 -16.83 5.04
CA GLY A 320 12.79 -15.82 4.56
C GLY A 320 13.08 -15.36 3.13
N ILE A 321 14.34 -15.12 2.78
CA ILE A 321 14.75 -14.78 1.40
C ILE A 321 14.37 -15.92 0.44
N ILE A 322 14.73 -17.16 0.76
CA ILE A 322 14.46 -18.32 -0.11
C ILE A 322 12.95 -18.44 -0.35
N VAL A 323 12.15 -18.43 0.71
CA VAL A 323 10.70 -18.58 0.60
C VAL A 323 10.07 -17.40 -0.14
N ALA A 324 10.51 -16.18 0.13
CA ALA A 324 10.01 -15.01 -0.58
C ALA A 324 10.31 -15.05 -2.08
N VAL A 325 11.51 -15.49 -2.47
CA VAL A 325 11.87 -15.69 -3.89
C VAL A 325 10.99 -16.77 -4.54
N LEU A 326 10.72 -17.88 -3.83
CA LEU A 326 9.86 -18.95 -4.35
C LEU A 326 8.39 -18.53 -4.45
N LEU A 327 7.93 -17.67 -3.54
CA LEU A 327 6.56 -17.13 -3.49
C LEU A 327 6.41 -15.78 -4.18
N SER A 328 7.42 -15.37 -4.97
CA SER A 328 7.52 -14.11 -5.69
C SER A 328 6.21 -13.70 -6.38
N LEU A 329 5.92 -12.40 -6.38
CA LEU A 329 4.69 -11.81 -6.94
C LEU A 329 4.76 -11.70 -8.48
N LYS A 330 5.25 -12.76 -9.16
CA LYS A 330 5.13 -12.88 -10.62
C LYS A 330 3.71 -13.29 -10.98
N ASP A 331 2.81 -12.32 -10.95
CA ASP A 331 1.53 -12.35 -11.67
C ASP A 331 1.28 -10.99 -12.32
#